data_AF-A0A1D9QK73-F1
#
_entry.id   AF-A0A1D9QK73-F1
#
_cell.length_a   1.000
_cell.length_b   1.000
_cell.length_c   1.000
_cell.angle_alpha   90.00
_cell.angle_beta   90.00
_cell.angle_gamma   90.00
#
_symmetry.space_group_name_H-M   'P 1'
#
loop_
_entity.id
_entity.type
_entity.pdbx_description
1 polymer ?
#
loop_
_entity_poly.entity_id
_entity_poly.type
_entity_poly.pdbx_seq_one_letter_code
_entity_poly.pdbx_strand_id
1 'polypeptide(L)'
;MDLNEDVPYIPPPFHCQPARPHSSPPSLSPTPPLVLYSDQFIIESDPSETHGPLELRTNHRLVVATIPERIHPQWTVYRLKIKKPSILDYIPIPFIRSIFEKNFNFYPCLKSSHPEWFLPPTVILKKCKPDWDDEFEVEKRIYRRLQPLQGRFIPYFYGEAIYDGSPALVLSEIIGRRLLDIIVEHERTQNLREN
;
A
#
# COMPACT_ATOMS: atom_id res chain seq x y z
N MET A 1 -8.03 -73.30 17.68
CA MET A 1 -7.74 -73.26 16.24
C MET A 1 -9.04 -72.92 15.53
N ASP A 2 -8.92 -72.27 14.38
CA ASP A 2 -9.98 -71.74 13.48
C ASP A 2 -10.40 -70.30 13.81
N LEU A 3 -9.64 -69.30 13.36
CA LEU A 3 -9.51 -68.71 12.01
C LEU A 3 -10.53 -67.58 11.83
N ASN A 4 -10.07 -66.37 12.14
CA ASN A 4 -10.71 -65.11 11.73
C ASN A 4 -10.67 -65.01 10.20
N GLU A 5 -11.83 -64.97 9.55
CA GLU A 5 -11.93 -64.52 8.16
C GLU A 5 -12.03 -62.99 8.14
N ASP A 6 -10.98 -62.35 7.61
CA ASP A 6 -10.96 -60.94 7.25
C ASP A 6 -11.92 -60.70 6.06
N VAL A 7 -13.10 -60.14 6.35
CA VAL A 7 -14.01 -59.65 5.30
C VAL A 7 -13.59 -58.22 4.92
N PRO A 8 -13.26 -57.92 3.65
CA PRO A 8 -12.88 -56.58 3.23
C PRO A 8 -14.07 -55.63 3.28
N TYR A 9 -13.88 -54.47 3.93
CA TYR A 9 -14.85 -53.38 3.97
C TYR A 9 -15.05 -52.77 2.58
N ILE A 10 -16.27 -52.91 2.04
CA ILE A 10 -16.71 -52.27 0.80
C ILE A 10 -17.48 -51.00 1.18
N PRO A 11 -17.01 -49.79 0.84
CA PRO A 11 -17.76 -48.57 1.11
C PRO A 11 -19.04 -48.53 0.23
N PRO A 12 -20.16 -47.98 0.74
CA PRO A 12 -21.39 -47.87 -0.04
C PRO A 12 -21.23 -46.93 -1.23
N PRO A 13 -21.99 -47.14 -2.33
CA PRO A 13 -21.92 -46.29 -3.51
C PRO A 13 -22.35 -44.86 -3.18
N PHE A 14 -21.59 -43.89 -3.71
CA PHE A 14 -21.89 -42.47 -3.56
C PHE A 14 -23.29 -42.17 -4.10
N HIS A 15 -24.18 -41.78 -3.20
CA HIS A 15 -25.49 -41.27 -3.57
C HIS A 15 -25.30 -39.84 -4.10
N CYS A 16 -25.30 -39.67 -5.42
CA CYS A 16 -25.40 -38.35 -6.06
C CYS A 16 -26.72 -37.70 -5.62
N GLN A 17 -26.65 -36.70 -4.75
CA GLN A 17 -27.83 -35.89 -4.43
C GLN A 17 -28.22 -35.06 -5.68
N PRO A 18 -29.51 -35.00 -6.05
CA PRO A 18 -29.96 -34.14 -7.13
C PRO A 18 -29.74 -32.66 -6.78
N ALA A 19 -29.33 -31.89 -7.78
CA ALA A 19 -29.14 -30.45 -7.68
C ALA A 19 -30.41 -29.75 -7.15
N ARG A 20 -30.25 -28.88 -6.14
CA ARG A 20 -31.34 -28.03 -5.67
C ARG A 20 -31.76 -27.06 -6.78
N PRO A 21 -33.07 -26.81 -6.97
CA PRO A 21 -33.55 -25.85 -7.93
C PRO A 21 -33.10 -24.43 -7.54
N HIS A 22 -32.73 -23.67 -8.57
CA HIS A 22 -32.22 -22.31 -8.55
C HIS A 22 -33.01 -21.38 -7.62
N SER A 23 -32.37 -20.91 -6.54
CA SER A 23 -32.81 -19.74 -5.79
C SER A 23 -32.52 -18.48 -6.59
N SER A 24 -33.55 -17.67 -6.82
CA SER A 24 -33.51 -16.37 -7.48
C SER A 24 -32.41 -15.44 -6.93
N PRO A 25 -31.85 -14.52 -7.75
CA PRO A 25 -30.83 -13.60 -7.28
C PRO A 25 -31.39 -12.68 -6.16
N PRO A 26 -30.59 -12.34 -5.14
CA PRO A 26 -31.02 -11.41 -4.11
C PRO A 26 -31.27 -10.02 -4.71
N SER A 27 -32.38 -9.40 -4.34
CA SER A 27 -32.74 -8.04 -4.73
C SER A 27 -31.63 -7.07 -4.32
N LEU A 28 -31.15 -6.26 -5.26
CA LEU A 28 -30.23 -5.14 -5.01
C LEU A 28 -30.90 -4.19 -4.01
N SER A 29 -30.30 -4.07 -2.82
CA SER A 29 -30.60 -3.00 -1.88
C SER A 29 -30.22 -1.65 -2.50
N PRO A 30 -30.97 -0.56 -2.21
CA PRO A 30 -30.67 0.75 -2.75
C PRO A 30 -29.29 1.21 -2.27
N THR A 31 -28.46 1.64 -3.21
CA THR A 31 -27.15 2.24 -2.95
C THR A 31 -27.33 3.44 -2.03
N PRO A 32 -26.65 3.52 -0.86
CA PRO A 32 -26.68 4.74 -0.07
C PRO A 32 -26.04 5.89 -0.88
N PRO A 33 -26.58 7.11 -0.81
CA PRO A 33 -25.97 8.27 -1.46
C PRO A 33 -24.54 8.44 -0.95
N LEU A 34 -23.62 8.84 -1.85
CA LEU A 34 -22.25 9.20 -1.50
C LEU A 34 -22.29 10.42 -0.57
N VAL A 35 -22.31 10.18 0.74
CA VAL A 35 -22.15 11.23 1.73
C VAL A 35 -20.67 11.63 1.71
N LEU A 36 -20.39 12.79 1.12
CA LEU A 36 -19.10 13.46 1.20
C LEU A 36 -18.90 13.89 2.66
N TYR A 37 -18.33 13.01 3.47
CA TYR A 37 -18.05 13.27 4.87
C TYR A 37 -16.85 14.23 4.96
N SER A 38 -17.13 15.54 4.84
CA SER A 38 -16.22 16.59 5.27
C SER A 38 -16.52 16.87 6.74
N ASP A 39 -15.95 16.07 7.63
CA ASP A 39 -16.02 16.37 9.05
C ASP A 39 -14.80 17.16 9.48
N GLN A 40 -15.10 18.26 10.14
CA GLN A 40 -14.21 19.35 10.49
C GLN A 40 -13.40 18.95 11.71
N PHE A 41 -12.23 18.35 11.51
CA PHE A 41 -11.16 18.43 12.49
C PHE A 41 -10.17 19.48 12.00
N ILE A 42 -10.30 20.69 12.54
CA ILE A 42 -9.19 21.65 12.55
C ILE A 42 -8.15 21.04 13.48
N ILE A 43 -7.27 20.22 12.93
CA ILE A 43 -5.97 19.97 13.55
C ILE A 43 -5.25 21.31 13.37
N GLU A 44 -5.08 22.02 14.48
CA GLU A 44 -4.24 23.20 14.58
C GLU A 44 -2.85 22.80 14.06
N SER A 45 -2.57 23.20 12.82
CA SER A 45 -1.38 22.76 12.10
C SER A 45 -0.23 23.60 12.61
N ASP A 46 0.70 22.97 13.32
CA ASP A 46 1.95 23.61 13.69
C ASP A 46 2.67 24.03 12.39
N PRO A 47 3.05 25.31 12.20
CA PRO A 47 3.78 25.77 11.02
C PRO A 47 5.11 25.02 10.81
N SER A 48 5.66 24.35 11.84
CA SER A 48 6.81 23.46 11.72
C SER A 48 6.52 22.14 10.97
N GLU A 49 5.25 21.71 10.87
CA GLU A 49 4.82 20.50 10.15
C GLU A 49 4.81 20.64 8.61
N THR A 50 5.04 21.85 8.08
CA THR A 50 5.17 22.02 6.62
C THR A 50 6.36 21.24 6.06
N HIS A 51 7.35 20.96 6.91
CA HIS A 51 8.47 20.07 6.64
C HIS A 51 8.46 18.94 7.68
N GLY A 52 7.81 17.81 7.36
CA GLY A 52 7.86 16.62 8.21
C GLY A 52 9.30 16.10 8.39
N PRO A 53 9.53 15.16 9.33
CA PRO A 53 10.87 14.64 9.57
C PRO A 53 11.54 14.07 8.31
N LEU A 54 12.86 14.13 8.26
CA LEU A 54 13.64 13.52 7.18
C LEU A 54 13.86 12.03 7.41
N GLU A 55 13.44 11.49 8.55
CA GLU A 55 13.78 10.13 8.95
C GLU A 55 12.56 9.22 8.90
N LEU A 56 12.73 8.09 8.23
CA LEU A 56 11.75 7.02 8.12
C LEU A 56 12.37 5.75 8.68
N ARG A 57 11.76 5.16 9.69
CA ARG A 57 12.24 3.90 10.27
C ARG A 57 11.40 2.74 9.78
N THR A 58 11.95 1.93 8.90
CA THR A 58 11.38 0.63 8.53
C THR A 58 11.79 -0.43 9.55
N ASN A 59 11.32 -1.67 9.41
CA ASN A 59 11.49 -2.69 10.44
C ASN A 59 12.97 -2.98 10.75
N HIS A 60 13.83 -2.91 9.73
CA HIS A 60 15.24 -3.22 9.86
C HIS A 60 16.18 -2.03 9.61
N ARG A 61 15.66 -0.83 9.30
CA ARG A 61 16.51 0.25 8.80
C ARG A 61 15.97 1.66 9.06
N LEU A 62 16.90 2.59 9.30
CA LEU A 62 16.64 4.03 9.21
C LEU A 62 16.94 4.52 7.79
N VAL A 63 15.96 5.16 7.17
CA VAL A 63 16.04 5.76 5.84
C VAL A 63 15.97 7.27 6.01
N VAL A 64 16.98 7.97 5.48
CA VAL A 64 17.06 9.43 5.51
C VAL A 64 16.62 10.00 4.15
N ALA A 65 15.55 10.78 4.19
CA ALA A 65 15.09 11.63 3.11
C ALA A 65 15.94 12.90 3.01
N THR A 66 16.04 13.42 1.81
CA THR A 66 16.59 14.73 1.50
C THR A 66 15.51 15.80 1.58
N ILE A 67 14.29 15.45 1.16
CA ILE A 67 13.17 16.38 1.06
C ILE A 67 11.91 15.67 1.56
N PRO A 68 11.22 16.24 2.56
CA PRO A 68 9.87 15.86 2.95
C PRO A 68 8.89 16.88 2.38
N GLU A 69 8.10 16.47 1.40
CA GLU A 69 7.07 17.31 0.79
C GLU A 69 5.69 16.81 1.24
N ARG A 70 4.97 17.60 2.03
CA ARG A 70 3.59 17.28 2.37
C ARG A 70 2.70 17.57 1.16
N ILE A 71 1.96 16.56 0.67
CA ILE A 71 1.17 16.71 -0.56
C ILE A 71 -0.01 17.67 -0.34
N HIS A 72 -0.52 17.74 0.89
CA HIS A 72 -1.61 18.64 1.24
C HIS A 72 -1.60 18.98 2.74
N PRO A 73 -1.89 20.22 3.15
CA PRO A 73 -1.87 20.63 4.56
C PRO A 73 -2.79 19.81 5.46
N GLN A 74 -3.91 19.31 4.94
CA GLN A 74 -4.90 18.57 5.73
C GLN A 74 -4.71 17.04 5.68
N TRP A 75 -3.77 16.54 4.87
CA TRP A 75 -3.61 15.09 4.67
C TRP A 75 -2.36 14.57 5.35
N THR A 76 -2.44 13.35 5.85
CA THR A 76 -1.32 12.61 6.46
C THR A 76 -0.45 11.92 5.41
N VAL A 77 -0.33 12.52 4.23
CA VAL A 77 0.40 11.95 3.09
C VAL A 77 1.61 12.81 2.76
N TYR A 78 2.78 12.17 2.78
CA TYR A 78 4.07 12.80 2.58
C TYR A 78 4.76 12.17 1.38
N ARG A 79 5.41 13.00 0.57
CA ARG A 79 6.28 12.58 -0.51
C ARG A 79 7.72 12.78 -0.05
N LEU A 80 8.45 11.68 0.09
CA LEU A 80 9.83 11.70 0.54
C LEU A 80 10.77 11.41 -0.62
N LYS A 81 11.77 12.26 -0.83
CA LYS A 81 12.90 11.98 -1.72
C LYS A 81 14.05 11.41 -0.91
N ILE A 82 14.53 10.21 -1.22
CA ILE A 82 15.56 9.50 -0.46
C ILE A 82 16.96 9.90 -0.97
N LYS A 83 17.90 10.21 -0.07
CA LYS A 83 19.25 10.69 -0.43
C LYS A 83 20.13 9.63 -1.10
N LYS A 84 19.94 8.37 -0.72
CA LYS A 84 20.68 7.20 -1.24
C LYS A 84 19.70 6.03 -1.35
N PRO A 85 18.96 5.93 -2.47
CA PRO A 85 17.83 5.02 -2.59
C PRO A 85 18.25 3.56 -2.70
N SER A 86 19.42 3.25 -3.26
CA SER A 86 19.84 1.87 -3.46
C SER A 86 20.77 1.40 -2.34
N ILE A 87 20.64 0.14 -1.93
CA ILE A 87 21.64 -0.49 -1.04
C ILE A 87 23.04 -0.47 -1.63
N LEU A 88 23.13 -0.51 -2.97
CA LEU A 88 24.37 -0.48 -3.72
C LEU A 88 25.13 0.85 -3.54
N ASP A 89 24.42 1.94 -3.23
CA ASP A 89 25.02 3.25 -2.95
C ASP A 89 25.75 3.30 -1.59
N TYR A 90 25.61 2.25 -0.77
CA TYR A 90 26.30 2.10 0.51
C TYR A 90 27.48 1.13 0.44
N ILE A 91 27.67 0.41 -0.68
CA ILE A 91 28.80 -0.50 -0.87
C ILE A 91 29.95 0.30 -1.50
N PRO A 92 31.02 0.64 -0.74
CA PRO A 92 32.11 1.46 -1.26
C PRO A 92 32.99 0.71 -2.28
N ILE A 93 32.85 -0.62 -2.36
CA ILE A 93 33.68 -1.49 -3.20
C ILE A 93 32.96 -1.75 -4.54
N PRO A 94 33.44 -1.20 -5.68
CA PRO A 94 32.76 -1.31 -6.97
C PRO A 94 32.66 -2.74 -7.50
N PHE A 95 33.61 -3.61 -7.12
CA PHE A 95 33.58 -5.03 -7.46
C PHE A 95 32.39 -5.76 -6.81
N ILE A 96 32.20 -5.57 -5.50
CA ILE A 96 31.07 -6.17 -4.76
C ILE A 96 29.75 -5.59 -5.28
N ARG A 97 29.70 -4.28 -5.53
CA ARG A 97 28.54 -3.63 -6.15
C ARG A 97 28.16 -4.28 -7.49
N SER A 98 29.13 -4.50 -8.38
CA SER A 98 28.88 -5.08 -9.71
C SER A 98 28.43 -6.55 -9.62
N ILE A 99 29.00 -7.32 -8.70
CA ILE A 99 28.57 -8.71 -8.43
C ILE A 99 27.15 -8.73 -7.87
N PHE A 100 26.84 -7.86 -6.91
CA PHE A 100 25.49 -7.73 -6.37
C PHE A 100 24.52 -7.31 -7.47
N GLU A 101 24.73 -6.22 -8.21
CA GLU A 101 23.82 -5.78 -9.28
C GLU A 101 23.44 -6.89 -10.28
N LYS A 102 24.43 -7.69 -10.72
CA LYS A 102 24.22 -8.76 -11.69
C LYS A 102 23.48 -9.97 -11.13
N ASN A 103 23.81 -10.39 -9.91
CA ASN A 103 23.25 -11.60 -9.31
C ASN A 103 22.00 -11.32 -8.47
N PHE A 104 21.81 -10.09 -8.00
CA PHE A 104 20.76 -9.71 -7.07
C PHE A 104 19.36 -9.77 -7.70
N ASN A 105 19.24 -9.42 -8.99
CA ASN A 105 17.98 -9.56 -9.72
C ASN A 105 17.52 -11.03 -9.88
N PHE A 106 18.42 -12.00 -9.67
CA PHE A 106 18.13 -13.43 -9.69
C PHE A 106 17.63 -13.99 -8.35
N TYR A 107 17.63 -13.21 -7.26
CA TYR A 107 17.13 -13.63 -5.95
C TYR A 107 15.79 -12.96 -5.63
N PRO A 108 14.66 -13.45 -6.16
CA PRO A 108 13.33 -12.92 -5.85
C PRO A 108 13.02 -12.99 -4.35
N CYS A 109 13.65 -13.90 -3.60
CA CYS A 109 13.49 -14.00 -2.16
C CYS A 109 13.99 -12.75 -1.41
N LEU A 110 15.08 -12.11 -1.85
CA LEU A 110 15.62 -10.93 -1.16
C LEU A 110 14.72 -9.71 -1.32
N LYS A 111 14.10 -9.53 -2.51
CA LYS A 111 13.04 -8.52 -2.72
C LYS A 111 11.79 -8.81 -1.88
N SER A 112 11.45 -10.08 -1.68
CA SER A 112 10.29 -10.47 -0.87
C SER A 112 10.54 -10.34 0.63
N SER A 113 11.77 -10.56 1.10
CA SER A 113 12.12 -10.52 2.53
C SER A 113 12.53 -9.12 3.00
N HIS A 114 13.15 -8.29 2.13
CA HIS A 114 13.65 -6.96 2.48
C HIS A 114 13.32 -5.92 1.39
N PRO A 115 12.02 -5.64 1.13
CA PRO A 115 11.59 -4.65 0.14
C PRO A 115 12.12 -3.23 0.46
N GLU A 116 12.41 -2.97 1.74
CA GLU A 116 13.01 -1.74 2.28
C GLU A 116 14.38 -1.39 1.65
N TRP A 117 15.08 -2.36 1.06
CA TRP A 117 16.37 -2.16 0.40
C TRP A 117 16.24 -1.69 -1.05
N PHE A 118 15.02 -1.74 -1.60
CA PHE A 118 14.69 -1.40 -3.00
C PHE A 118 13.75 -0.21 -3.09
N LEU A 119 13.76 0.66 -2.06
CA LEU A 119 12.94 1.85 -2.11
C LEU A 119 13.38 2.73 -3.30
N PRO A 120 12.44 3.17 -4.14
CA PRO A 120 12.75 4.10 -5.21
C PRO A 120 13.25 5.45 -4.66
N PRO A 121 13.87 6.29 -5.50
CA PRO A 121 14.30 7.64 -5.11
C PRO A 121 13.21 8.49 -4.48
N THR A 122 11.95 8.23 -4.83
CA THR A 122 10.78 8.90 -4.27
C THR A 122 9.79 7.88 -3.76
N VAL A 123 9.37 8.01 -2.50
CA VAL A 123 8.31 7.20 -1.88
C VAL A 123 7.21 8.10 -1.34
N ILE A 124 6.01 7.56 -1.27
CA ILE A 124 4.87 8.19 -0.61
C ILE A 124 4.65 7.50 0.72
N LEU A 125 4.60 8.29 1.79
CA LEU A 125 4.21 7.84 3.11
C LEU A 125 2.78 8.25 3.38
N LYS A 126 1.98 7.31 3.87
CA LYS A 126 0.65 7.60 4.40
C LYS A 126 0.65 7.26 5.89
N LYS A 127 0.73 8.28 6.76
CA LYS A 127 0.67 8.08 8.23
C LYS A 127 -0.75 7.64 8.62
N CYS A 128 -0.81 6.74 9.59
CA CYS A 128 -2.02 6.45 10.35
C CYS A 128 -2.49 7.73 11.05
N LYS A 129 -3.80 7.96 11.06
CA LYS A 129 -4.40 9.05 11.83
C LYS A 129 -4.64 8.58 13.26
N PRO A 130 -4.67 9.49 14.25
CA PRO A 130 -5.10 9.14 15.60
C PRO A 130 -6.47 8.43 15.56
N ASP A 131 -6.60 7.32 16.29
CA ASP A 131 -7.83 6.51 16.43
C ASP A 131 -8.34 5.85 15.13
N TRP A 132 -7.48 5.67 14.12
CA TRP A 132 -7.82 5.05 12.81
C TRP A 132 -7.02 3.76 12.54
N ASP A 133 -6.67 3.04 13.61
CA ASP A 133 -5.85 1.82 13.51
C ASP A 133 -6.55 0.72 12.70
N ASP A 134 -7.88 0.60 12.81
CA ASP A 134 -8.66 -0.39 12.07
C ASP A 134 -8.62 -0.10 10.55
N GLU A 135 -8.82 1.15 10.14
CA GLU A 135 -8.71 1.57 8.74
C GLU A 135 -7.30 1.35 8.20
N PHE A 136 -6.28 1.63 9.01
CA PHE A 136 -4.89 1.41 8.65
C PHE A 136 -4.60 -0.07 8.39
N GLU A 137 -5.06 -0.96 9.27
CA GLU A 137 -4.92 -2.41 9.12
C GLU A 137 -5.72 -2.96 7.93
N VAL A 138 -6.92 -2.43 7.70
CA VAL A 138 -7.75 -2.77 6.53
C VAL A 138 -7.06 -2.35 5.25
N GLU A 139 -6.57 -1.12 5.15
CA GLU A 139 -5.86 -0.62 3.97
C GLU A 139 -4.62 -1.47 3.68
N LYS A 140 -3.84 -1.78 4.72
CA LYS A 140 -2.70 -2.68 4.62
C LYS A 140 -3.07 -4.05 4.07
N ARG A 141 -4.15 -4.64 4.57
CA ARG A 141 -4.66 -5.94 4.09
C ARG A 141 -5.12 -5.86 2.63
N ILE A 142 -5.74 -4.75 2.23
CA ILE A 142 -6.16 -4.50 0.84
C ILE A 142 -4.95 -4.46 -0.08
N TYR A 143 -3.89 -3.72 0.27
CA TYR A 143 -2.67 -3.71 -0.53
C TYR A 143 -2.08 -5.10 -0.70
N ARG A 144 -1.99 -5.89 0.38
CA ARG A 144 -1.51 -7.29 0.31
C ARG A 144 -2.41 -8.14 -0.59
N ARG A 145 -3.73 -8.02 -0.48
CA ARG A 145 -4.69 -8.76 -1.31
C ARG A 145 -4.62 -8.38 -2.79
N LEU A 146 -4.37 -7.10 -3.08
CA LEU A 146 -4.31 -6.55 -4.44
C LEU A 146 -2.88 -6.51 -4.99
N GLN A 147 -1.95 -7.30 -4.43
CA GLN A 147 -0.57 -7.39 -4.90
C GLN A 147 -0.45 -7.57 -6.43
N PRO A 148 -1.29 -8.38 -7.12
CA PRO A 148 -1.22 -8.51 -8.58
C PRO A 148 -1.54 -7.24 -9.38
N LEU A 149 -2.19 -6.24 -8.77
CA LEU A 149 -2.57 -4.98 -9.41
C LEU A 149 -1.56 -3.85 -9.16
N GLN A 150 -0.62 -4.05 -8.22
CA GLN A 150 0.36 -3.06 -7.84
C GLN A 150 1.33 -2.73 -8.99
N GLY A 151 1.69 -1.46 -9.09
CA GLY A 151 2.57 -0.93 -10.13
C GLY A 151 1.90 -0.63 -11.46
N ARG A 152 0.73 -1.19 -11.71
CA ARG A 152 -0.06 -0.93 -12.93
C ARG A 152 -1.30 -0.09 -12.65
N PHE A 153 -2.07 -0.46 -11.64
CA PHE A 153 -3.35 0.19 -11.33
C PHE A 153 -3.35 0.88 -9.96
N ILE A 154 -2.59 0.34 -9.01
CA ILE A 154 -2.44 0.90 -7.67
C ILE A 154 -0.94 1.01 -7.33
N PRO A 155 -0.56 1.84 -6.34
CA PRO A 155 0.83 1.91 -5.88
C PRO A 155 1.41 0.55 -5.50
N TYR A 156 2.72 0.39 -5.67
CA TYR A 156 3.45 -0.64 -4.96
C TYR A 156 3.42 -0.34 -3.46
N PHE A 157 3.11 -1.36 -2.67
CA PHE A 157 3.21 -1.33 -1.23
C PHE A 157 4.54 -1.97 -0.82
N TYR A 158 5.46 -1.14 -0.34
CA TYR A 158 6.80 -1.56 0.07
C TYR A 158 6.85 -2.06 1.52
N GLY A 159 5.83 -1.75 2.32
CA GLY A 159 5.73 -2.19 3.70
C GLY A 159 5.33 -1.08 4.66
N GLU A 160 5.59 -1.33 5.94
CA GLU A 160 5.24 -0.45 7.05
C GLU A 160 6.49 0.26 7.54
N ALA A 161 6.30 1.46 8.11
CA ALA A 161 7.36 2.21 8.74
C ALA A 161 6.82 3.08 9.86
N ILE A 162 7.72 3.58 10.71
CA ILE A 162 7.45 4.64 11.66
C ILE A 162 7.98 5.94 11.07
N TYR A 163 7.11 6.93 10.98
CA TYR A 163 7.43 8.26 10.54
C TYR A 163 6.89 9.25 11.55
N ASP A 164 7.78 10.06 12.12
CA ASP A 164 7.38 11.07 13.11
C ASP A 164 6.60 10.46 14.29
N GLY A 165 7.11 9.34 14.82
CA GLY A 165 6.47 8.60 15.92
C GLY A 165 5.19 7.85 15.57
N SER A 166 4.60 8.03 14.37
CA SER A 166 3.36 7.36 13.96
C SER A 166 3.60 6.24 12.95
N PRO A 167 2.80 5.15 12.97
CA PRO A 167 2.79 4.15 11.91
C PRO A 167 2.45 4.77 10.55
N ALA A 168 3.08 4.28 9.49
CA ALA A 168 2.87 4.74 8.13
C ALA A 168 3.02 3.60 7.10
N LEU A 169 2.27 3.69 6.01
CA LEU A 169 2.45 2.82 4.85
C LEU A 169 3.47 3.46 3.89
N VAL A 170 4.41 2.65 3.38
CA VAL A 170 5.40 3.06 2.38
C VAL A 170 4.92 2.60 1.01
N LEU A 171 4.65 3.57 0.12
CA LEU A 171 4.04 3.37 -1.18
C LEU A 171 4.93 3.93 -2.29
N SER A 172 4.78 3.41 -3.52
CA SER A 172 5.38 4.03 -4.69
C SER A 172 4.65 5.33 -5.04
N GLU A 173 5.41 6.28 -5.60
CA GLU A 173 4.84 7.45 -6.25
C GLU A 173 3.96 7.05 -7.45
N ILE A 174 2.79 7.69 -7.56
CA ILE A 174 1.97 7.68 -8.77
C ILE A 174 2.21 9.00 -9.49
N ILE A 175 2.68 8.92 -10.74
CA ILE A 175 2.82 10.09 -11.59
C ILE A 175 1.45 10.43 -12.17
N GLY A 176 0.94 11.62 -11.87
CA GLY A 176 -0.35 12.08 -12.36
C GLY A 176 -0.80 13.36 -11.64
N ARG A 177 -1.92 13.91 -12.10
CA ARG A 177 -2.61 15.01 -11.42
C ARG A 177 -3.80 14.47 -10.66
N ARG A 178 -4.07 15.04 -9.48
CA ARG A 178 -5.30 14.69 -8.76
C ARG A 178 -6.49 15.21 -9.56
N LEU A 179 -7.58 14.47 -9.54
CA LEU A 179 -8.80 14.87 -10.21
C LEU A 179 -9.31 16.24 -9.70
N LEU A 180 -9.16 16.49 -8.39
CA LEU A 180 -9.53 17.77 -7.77
C LEU A 180 -8.79 18.96 -8.40
N ASP A 181 -7.48 18.82 -8.64
CA ASP A 181 -6.68 19.90 -9.25
C ASP A 181 -7.19 20.22 -10.66
N ILE A 182 -7.56 19.17 -11.42
CA ILE A 182 -8.11 19.31 -12.78
C ILE A 182 -9.47 20.02 -12.76
N ILE A 183 -10.34 19.68 -11.80
CA ILE A 183 -11.68 20.29 -11.66
C ILE A 183 -11.55 21.77 -11.29
N VAL A 184 -10.72 22.11 -10.30
CA VAL A 184 -10.50 23.49 -9.86
C VAL A 184 -9.89 24.34 -10.98
N GLU A 185 -8.94 23.79 -11.74
CA GLU A 185 -8.41 24.46 -12.93
C GLU A 185 -9.50 24.71 -13.99
N HIS A 186 -10.38 23.74 -14.21
CA HIS A 186 -11.47 23.86 -15.18
C HIS A 186 -12.44 24.99 -14.78
N GLU A 187 -12.91 25.00 -13.53
CA GLU A 187 -13.82 26.02 -13.02
C GLU A 187 -13.21 27.44 -13.08
N ARG A 188 -11.93 27.58 -12.67
CA ARG A 188 -11.22 28.86 -12.77
C ARG A 188 -11.13 29.35 -14.22
N THR A 189 -10.93 28.44 -15.17
CA THR A 189 -10.82 28.79 -16.59
C THR A 189 -12.16 29.21 -17.19
N GLN A 190 -13.27 28.64 -16.74
CA GLN A 190 -14.61 29.06 -17.18
C GLN A 190 -14.97 30.45 -16.63
N ASN A 191 -14.71 30.69 -15.34
CA ASN A 191 -14.98 31.99 -14.70
C ASN A 191 -14.16 33.15 -15.31
N LEU A 192 -13.01 32.86 -15.94
CA LEU A 192 -12.20 33.84 -16.67
C LEU A 192 -12.67 34.09 -18.12
N ARG A 193 -13.52 33.22 -18.67
CA ARG A 193 -14.09 33.37 -20.03
C ARG A 193 -15.45 34.06 -20.01
N GLU A 194 -16.11 34.08 -18.86
CA GLU A 194 -17.42 34.72 -18.65
C GLU A 194 -17.30 36.18 -18.14
N ASN A 195 -16.08 36.67 -17.92
CA ASN A 195 -15.74 38.07 -17.65
C ASN A 195 -14.99 38.70 -18.82
#